data_AF-A0A2B7ZLZ8-F1
#
_entry.id   AF-A0A2B7ZLZ8-F1
#
_cell.length_a   1.000
_cell.length_b   1.000
_cell.length_c   1.000
_cell.angle_alpha   90.00
_cell.angle_beta   90.00
_cell.angle_gamma   90.00
#
_symmetry.space_group_name_H-M   'P 1'
#
loop_
_entity.id
_entity.type
_entity.pdbx_description
1 polymer ?
#
loop_
_entity_poly.entity_id
_entity_poly.type
_entity_poly.pdbx_seq_one_letter_code
_entity_poly.pdbx_strand_id
1 'polypeptide(L)'
;MSRLKFADPCRDVLIDELKSLGLGQAMELHWRFHKLCPSISDYFVMVDNKSGGFFQLVMRLMPAESGKPAAPNSKLSHFINLLGRYYQIWNYYQNLASNEYMAMKGFCDDLSEGKLSIILIYTLQNSAAKDRIKGLIFHHGSNIELSDELKSYILSEMKTAGSLEFTRHVTLRLYDAMLETLNEFEAIMGKNMLLRYIPDAWKI
;
A
#
# COMPACT_ATOMS: atom_id res chain seq x y z
N MET A 1 10.38 -14.83 28.02
CA MET A 1 10.30 -13.59 27.22
C MET A 1 11.32 -12.61 27.75
N SER A 2 12.28 -12.17 26.94
CA SER A 2 13.20 -11.08 27.31
C SER A 2 12.42 -9.76 27.43
N ARG A 3 12.65 -8.99 28.49
CA ARG A 3 12.07 -7.65 28.65
C ARG A 3 12.81 -6.66 27.75
N LEU A 4 12.10 -5.64 27.24
CA LEU A 4 12.70 -4.51 26.53
C LEU A 4 13.67 -3.77 27.48
N LYS A 5 14.87 -3.47 26.99
CA LYS A 5 15.90 -2.72 27.71
C LYS A 5 15.52 -1.24 27.81
N PHE A 6 14.85 -0.70 26.79
CA PHE A 6 14.43 0.71 26.73
C PHE A 6 12.91 0.79 26.53
N ALA A 7 12.17 0.35 27.54
CA ALA A 7 10.71 0.21 27.45
C ALA A 7 9.97 1.53 27.18
N ASP A 8 10.37 2.64 27.84
CA ASP A 8 9.69 3.94 27.66
C ASP A 8 9.86 4.50 26.24
N PRO A 9 11.08 4.63 25.68
CA PRO A 9 11.26 5.06 24.28
C PRO A 9 10.54 4.17 23.26
N CYS A 10 10.57 2.85 23.46
CA CYS A 10 9.87 1.90 22.58
C CYS A 10 8.35 2.07 22.66
N ARG A 11 7.80 2.34 23.86
CA ARG A 11 6.37 2.62 24.04
C ARG A 11 5.97 3.91 23.33
N ASP A 12 6.77 4.96 23.43
CA ASP A 12 6.44 6.25 22.83
C ASP A 12 6.44 6.15 21.29
N VAL A 13 7.44 5.48 20.72
CA VAL A 13 7.47 5.14 19.28
C VAL A 13 6.25 4.33 18.87
N LEU A 14 5.90 3.30 19.63
CA LEU A 14 4.74 2.46 19.34
C LEU A 14 3.44 3.27 19.33
N ILE A 15 3.24 4.12 20.32
CA ILE A 15 2.03 4.96 20.43
C ILE A 15 1.95 5.94 19.25
N ASP A 16 3.04 6.59 18.89
CA ASP A 16 3.07 7.55 17.79
C ASP A 16 2.74 6.88 16.45
N GLU A 17 3.36 5.74 16.16
CA GLU A 17 3.14 5.03 14.91
C GLU A 17 1.75 4.38 14.85
N LEU A 18 1.21 3.89 15.97
CA LEU A 18 -0.17 3.41 16.03
C LEU A 18 -1.19 4.52 15.73
N LYS A 19 -0.90 5.77 16.10
CA LYS A 19 -1.76 6.92 15.72
C LYS A 19 -1.72 7.14 14.21
N SER A 20 -0.54 7.11 13.60
CA SER A 20 -0.39 7.22 12.14
C SER A 20 -1.13 6.09 11.42
N LEU A 21 -0.95 4.85 11.87
CA LEU A 21 -1.68 3.67 11.39
C LEU A 21 -3.20 3.85 11.47
N GLY A 22 -3.68 4.33 12.62
CA GLY A 22 -5.08 4.67 12.83
C GLY A 22 -5.59 5.74 11.85
N LEU A 23 -4.80 6.77 11.58
CA LEU A 23 -5.13 7.83 10.63
C LEU A 23 -5.27 7.28 9.20
N GLY A 24 -4.30 6.49 8.73
CA GLY A 24 -4.37 5.87 7.40
C GLY A 24 -5.61 4.98 7.25
N GLN A 25 -5.90 4.15 8.26
CA GLN A 25 -7.11 3.32 8.25
C GLN A 25 -8.40 4.17 8.31
N ALA A 26 -8.41 5.25 9.07
CA ALA A 26 -9.55 6.16 9.16
C ALA A 26 -9.84 6.85 7.82
N MET A 27 -8.80 7.27 7.08
CA MET A 27 -8.95 7.86 5.74
C MET A 27 -9.62 6.89 4.76
N GLU A 28 -9.14 5.64 4.70
CA GLU A 28 -9.71 4.60 3.82
C GLU A 28 -11.18 4.31 4.18
N LEU A 29 -11.47 4.15 5.47
CA LEU A 29 -12.83 3.90 5.96
C LEU A 29 -13.75 5.08 5.69
N HIS A 30 -13.27 6.32 5.88
CA HIS A 30 -14.03 7.53 5.59
C HIS A 30 -14.44 7.58 4.12
N TRP A 31 -13.50 7.37 3.20
CA TRP A 31 -13.81 7.36 1.76
C TRP A 31 -14.80 6.26 1.39
N ARG A 32 -14.63 5.06 1.95
CA ARG A 32 -15.54 3.93 1.70
C ARG A 32 -16.95 4.21 2.22
N PHE A 33 -17.06 4.71 3.45
CA PHE A 33 -18.35 4.98 4.10
C PHE A 33 -19.11 6.11 3.39
N HIS A 34 -18.42 7.20 3.04
CA HIS A 34 -19.02 8.34 2.35
C HIS A 34 -19.04 8.18 0.83
N LYS A 35 -18.55 7.06 0.30
CA LYS A 35 -18.50 6.74 -1.15
C LYS A 35 -17.76 7.80 -1.96
N LEU A 36 -16.70 8.36 -1.36
CA LEU A 36 -15.88 9.41 -1.94
C LEU A 36 -14.70 8.78 -2.67
N CYS A 37 -14.45 9.19 -3.92
CA CYS A 37 -13.24 8.81 -4.63
C CYS A 37 -12.13 9.84 -4.28
N PRO A 38 -11.06 9.45 -3.59
CA PRO A 38 -9.96 10.36 -3.26
C PRO A 38 -9.14 10.74 -4.50
N SER A 39 -8.28 11.74 -4.36
CA SER A 39 -7.22 11.98 -5.35
C SER A 39 -6.11 10.91 -5.22
N ILE A 40 -5.30 10.73 -6.28
CA ILE A 40 -4.12 9.83 -6.22
C ILE A 40 -3.11 10.33 -5.16
N SER A 41 -3.01 11.65 -4.97
CA SER A 41 -2.14 12.23 -3.93
C SER A 41 -2.61 11.84 -2.54
N ASP A 42 -3.92 11.97 -2.26
CA ASP A 42 -4.48 11.59 -0.96
C ASP A 42 -4.36 10.09 -0.71
N TYR A 43 -4.51 9.27 -1.76
CA TYR A 43 -4.24 7.83 -1.67
C TYR A 43 -2.82 7.55 -1.17
N PHE A 44 -1.79 8.22 -1.72
CA PHE A 44 -0.43 8.04 -1.24
C PHE A 44 -0.24 8.48 0.22
N VAL A 45 -0.89 9.58 0.64
CA VAL A 45 -0.88 10.01 2.05
C VAL A 45 -1.51 8.94 2.95
N MET A 46 -2.62 8.34 2.54
CA MET A 46 -3.23 7.23 3.27
C MET A 46 -2.29 6.02 3.35
N VAL A 47 -1.66 5.64 2.24
CA VAL A 47 -0.73 4.50 2.20
C VAL A 47 0.48 4.71 3.10
N ASP A 48 1.06 5.92 3.11
CA ASP A 48 2.17 6.27 3.99
C ASP A 48 1.80 6.10 5.47
N ASN A 49 0.57 6.47 5.82
CA ASN A 49 0.07 6.35 7.19
C ASN A 49 -0.39 4.92 7.53
N LYS A 50 -0.73 4.06 6.55
CA LYS A 50 -1.23 2.70 6.77
C LYS A 50 -0.15 1.63 6.56
N SER A 51 0.24 1.36 5.33
CA SER A 51 1.20 0.28 5.02
C SER A 51 2.63 0.75 5.23
N GLY A 52 2.93 2.03 4.93
CA GLY A 52 4.20 2.66 5.27
C GLY A 52 4.44 2.73 6.78
N GLY A 53 3.39 3.05 7.56
CA GLY A 53 3.45 3.17 9.02
C GLY A 53 3.95 1.90 9.73
N PHE A 54 3.61 0.70 9.23
CA PHE A 54 4.12 -0.54 9.82
C PHE A 54 5.62 -0.70 9.63
N PHE A 55 6.15 -0.36 8.45
CA PHE A 55 7.59 -0.39 8.23
C PHE A 55 8.30 0.70 9.03
N GLN A 56 7.71 1.90 9.15
CA GLN A 56 8.25 2.98 9.99
C GLN A 56 8.29 2.58 11.47
N LEU A 57 7.25 1.92 11.98
CA LEU A 57 7.22 1.37 13.34
C LEU A 57 8.41 0.46 13.62
N VAL A 58 8.60 -0.55 12.77
CA VAL A 58 9.72 -1.50 12.92
C VAL A 58 11.06 -0.76 12.88
N MET A 59 11.21 0.19 11.97
CA MET A 59 12.44 0.97 11.80
C MET A 59 12.75 1.94 12.93
N ARG A 60 11.74 2.46 13.62
CA ARG A 60 11.91 3.35 14.78
C ARG A 60 12.09 2.56 16.08
N LEU A 61 11.52 1.37 16.20
CA LEU A 61 11.68 0.50 17.37
C LEU A 61 13.12 -0.05 17.50
N MET A 62 13.76 -0.43 16.40
CA MET A 62 15.13 -0.96 16.42
C MET A 62 16.15 -0.02 17.09
N PRO A 63 16.29 1.26 16.68
CA PRO A 63 17.22 2.18 17.34
C PRO A 63 16.77 2.55 18.75
N ALA A 64 15.46 2.64 19.03
CA ALA A 64 14.95 2.88 20.38
C ALA A 64 15.40 1.80 21.37
N GLU A 65 15.32 0.53 20.99
CA GLU A 65 15.75 -0.59 21.82
C GLU A 65 17.28 -0.78 21.85
N SER A 66 18.01 -0.19 20.90
CA SER A 66 19.48 -0.23 20.90
C SER A 66 20.12 0.74 21.92
N GLY A 67 19.34 1.65 22.52
CA GLY A 67 19.83 2.71 23.41
C GLY A 67 20.62 3.81 22.70
N LYS A 68 20.73 3.71 21.36
CA LYS A 68 21.32 4.72 20.49
C LYS A 68 20.20 5.26 19.61
N PRO A 69 19.43 6.25 20.07
CA PRO A 69 18.49 6.94 19.21
C PRO A 69 19.29 7.55 18.06
N ALA A 70 19.26 6.88 16.90
CA ALA A 70 19.89 7.39 15.71
C ALA A 70 19.16 8.68 15.34
N ALA A 71 19.90 9.71 14.92
CA ALA A 71 19.29 10.86 14.27
C ALA A 71 18.39 10.35 13.12
N PRO A 72 17.23 10.98 12.86
CA PRO A 72 16.35 10.57 11.77
C PRO A 72 17.15 10.45 10.47
N ASN A 73 17.37 9.22 10.00
CA ASN A 73 18.05 9.02 8.73
C ASN A 73 17.01 9.23 7.64
N SER A 74 16.94 10.46 7.13
CA SER A 74 15.95 10.86 6.13
C SER A 74 15.96 9.97 4.88
N LYS A 75 17.13 9.44 4.48
CA LYS A 75 17.25 8.51 3.35
C LYS A 75 16.62 7.15 3.65
N LEU A 76 16.88 6.60 4.83
CA LEU A 76 16.28 5.33 5.24
C LEU A 76 14.77 5.47 5.42
N SER A 77 14.30 6.55 6.03
CA SER A 77 12.87 6.85 6.12
C SER A 77 12.24 7.00 4.74
N HIS A 78 12.94 7.62 3.78
CA HIS A 78 12.48 7.73 2.39
C HIS A 78 12.36 6.36 1.71
N PHE A 79 13.40 5.52 1.80
CA PHE A 79 13.37 4.14 1.29
C PHE A 79 12.19 3.35 1.85
N ILE A 80 11.94 3.47 3.15
CA ILE A 80 10.87 2.75 3.84
C ILE A 80 9.48 3.22 3.38
N ASN A 81 9.30 4.52 3.15
CA ASN A 81 8.05 5.04 2.56
C ASN A 81 7.85 4.50 1.13
N LEU A 82 8.90 4.49 0.31
CA LEU A 82 8.85 3.91 -1.03
C LEU A 82 8.49 2.42 -0.98
N LEU A 83 9.09 1.67 -0.08
CA LEU A 83 8.80 0.25 0.14
C LEU A 83 7.34 0.02 0.53
N GLY A 84 6.81 0.81 1.46
CA GLY A 84 5.41 0.73 1.88
C GLY A 84 4.42 1.04 0.75
N ARG A 85 4.70 2.10 -0.03
CA ARG A 85 3.92 2.46 -1.23
C ARG A 85 3.97 1.36 -2.29
N TYR A 86 5.17 0.87 -2.58
CA TYR A 86 5.41 -0.20 -3.53
C TYR A 86 4.63 -1.46 -3.15
N TYR A 87 4.78 -1.93 -1.91
CA TYR A 87 4.13 -3.12 -1.40
C TYR A 87 2.60 -3.03 -1.52
N GLN A 88 2.00 -1.91 -1.10
CA GLN A 88 0.55 -1.73 -1.17
C GLN A 88 0.03 -1.81 -2.61
N ILE A 89 0.68 -1.10 -3.53
CA ILE A 89 0.24 -1.03 -4.93
C ILE A 89 0.49 -2.36 -5.64
N TRP A 90 1.66 -2.97 -5.42
CA TRP A 90 1.97 -4.30 -5.92
C TRP A 90 0.91 -5.32 -5.47
N ASN A 91 0.52 -5.32 -4.19
CA ASN A 91 -0.49 -6.24 -3.68
C ASN A 91 -1.83 -6.14 -4.42
N TYR A 92 -2.33 -4.91 -4.64
CA TYR A 92 -3.55 -4.69 -5.40
C TYR A 92 -3.42 -5.06 -6.88
N TYR A 93 -2.27 -4.77 -7.48
CA TYR A 93 -2.02 -5.12 -8.88
C TYR A 93 -2.04 -6.64 -9.06
N GLN A 94 -1.35 -7.39 -8.21
CA GLN A 94 -1.34 -8.85 -8.26
C GLN A 94 -2.74 -9.45 -8.10
N ASN A 95 -3.60 -8.87 -7.25
CA ASN A 95 -4.99 -9.35 -7.08
C ASN A 95 -5.86 -9.22 -8.34
N LEU A 96 -5.52 -8.34 -9.28
CA LEU A 96 -6.31 -8.09 -10.49
C LEU A 96 -5.62 -8.55 -11.78
N ALA A 97 -4.30 -8.78 -11.75
CA ALA A 97 -3.50 -9.06 -12.94
C ALA A 97 -2.87 -10.46 -12.98
N SER A 98 -2.69 -11.15 -11.85
CA SER A 98 -2.08 -12.48 -11.82
C SER A 98 -3.13 -13.57 -11.60
N ASN A 99 -3.19 -14.53 -12.54
CA ASN A 99 -4.08 -15.68 -12.43
C ASN A 99 -3.72 -16.57 -11.23
N GLU A 100 -2.43 -16.73 -10.95
CA GLU A 100 -1.92 -17.50 -9.81
C GLU A 100 -2.34 -16.85 -8.49
N TYR A 101 -2.23 -15.51 -8.40
CA TYR A 101 -2.60 -14.78 -7.20
C TYR A 101 -4.12 -14.73 -6.99
N MET A 102 -4.89 -14.59 -8.08
CA MET A 102 -6.35 -14.72 -8.04
C MET A 102 -6.80 -16.12 -7.60
N ALA A 103 -6.11 -17.18 -8.02
CA ALA A 103 -6.41 -18.54 -7.58
C ALA A 103 -6.11 -18.76 -6.08
N MET A 104 -5.15 -18.04 -5.52
CA MET A 104 -4.77 -18.17 -4.10
C MET A 104 -5.60 -17.29 -3.15
N LYS A 105 -5.92 -16.05 -3.56
CA LYS A 105 -6.62 -15.06 -2.71
C LYS A 105 -8.14 -15.01 -2.97
N GLY A 106 -8.59 -15.44 -4.15
CA GLY A 106 -9.96 -15.26 -4.64
C GLY A 106 -10.02 -14.29 -5.83
N PHE A 107 -10.94 -14.55 -6.77
CA PHE A 107 -11.06 -13.78 -8.01
C PHE A 107 -11.53 -12.35 -7.70
N CYS A 108 -10.64 -11.37 -7.89
CA CYS A 108 -10.91 -9.94 -7.70
C CYS A 108 -11.60 -9.59 -6.36
N ASP A 109 -11.29 -10.30 -5.27
CA ASP A 109 -11.96 -10.15 -3.97
C ASP A 109 -11.87 -8.72 -3.39
N ASP A 110 -10.80 -7.98 -3.70
CA ASP A 110 -10.68 -6.59 -3.26
C ASP A 110 -11.82 -5.69 -3.84
N LEU A 111 -12.47 -6.10 -4.94
CA LEU A 111 -13.68 -5.44 -5.47
C LEU A 111 -14.90 -5.69 -4.60
N SER A 112 -15.10 -6.92 -4.13
CA SER A 112 -16.20 -7.28 -3.21
C SER A 112 -16.06 -6.57 -1.87
N GLU A 113 -14.82 -6.38 -1.42
CA GLU A 113 -14.53 -5.57 -0.24
C GLU A 113 -14.74 -4.07 -0.49
N GLY A 114 -14.92 -3.61 -1.73
CA GLY A 114 -15.05 -2.19 -2.06
C GLY A 114 -13.85 -1.35 -1.60
N LYS A 115 -12.66 -1.95 -1.59
CA LYS A 115 -11.41 -1.24 -1.28
C LYS A 115 -11.10 -0.27 -2.41
N LEU A 116 -10.81 0.97 -2.03
CA LEU A 116 -10.39 2.03 -2.95
C LEU A 116 -8.91 1.88 -3.30
N SER A 117 -8.58 0.86 -4.11
CA SER A 117 -7.24 0.68 -4.67
C SER A 117 -6.92 1.79 -5.67
N ILE A 118 -5.63 2.03 -5.93
CA ILE A 118 -5.19 3.01 -6.93
C ILE A 118 -5.77 2.72 -8.33
N ILE A 119 -5.97 1.44 -8.67
CA ILE A 119 -6.58 0.98 -9.92
C ILE A 119 -8.04 1.46 -9.98
N LEU A 120 -8.81 1.24 -8.91
CA LEU A 120 -10.20 1.68 -8.84
C LEU A 120 -10.32 3.20 -8.83
N ILE A 121 -9.48 3.90 -8.07
CA ILE A 121 -9.43 5.37 -8.02
C ILE A 121 -9.21 5.94 -9.42
N TYR A 122 -8.18 5.46 -10.13
CA TYR A 122 -7.89 5.89 -11.49
C TYR A 122 -9.05 5.59 -12.44
N THR A 123 -9.66 4.40 -12.33
CA THR A 123 -10.81 3.99 -13.15
C THR A 123 -11.99 4.94 -12.93
N LEU A 124 -12.33 5.26 -11.68
CA LEU A 124 -13.45 6.16 -11.35
C LEU A 124 -13.21 7.61 -11.80
N GLN A 125 -11.95 8.02 -11.93
CA GLN A 125 -11.57 9.35 -12.42
C GLN A 125 -11.58 9.45 -13.95
N ASN A 126 -11.39 8.34 -14.67
CA ASN A 126 -11.17 8.34 -16.13
C ASN A 126 -12.21 7.54 -16.94
N SER A 127 -13.06 6.72 -16.32
CA SER A 127 -14.07 5.92 -17.02
C SER A 127 -15.39 6.68 -17.24
N ALA A 128 -15.97 6.52 -18.43
CA ALA A 128 -17.34 6.95 -18.71
C ALA A 128 -18.39 6.16 -17.90
N ALA A 129 -18.07 4.93 -17.48
CA ALA A 129 -18.94 4.07 -16.68
C ALA A 129 -18.81 4.31 -15.16
N LYS A 130 -18.13 5.37 -14.72
CA LYS A 130 -17.81 5.63 -13.30
C LYS A 130 -19.01 5.52 -12.35
N ASP A 131 -20.19 6.01 -12.73
CA ASP A 131 -21.36 6.03 -11.85
C ASP A 131 -21.97 4.62 -11.70
N ARG A 132 -21.94 3.82 -12.77
CA ARG A 132 -22.32 2.40 -12.72
C ARG A 132 -21.35 1.60 -11.86
N ILE A 133 -20.04 1.80 -12.03
CA ILE A 133 -19.01 1.14 -11.22
C ILE A 133 -19.18 1.52 -9.73
N LYS A 134 -19.38 2.80 -9.41
CA LYS A 134 -19.70 3.25 -8.05
C LYS A 134 -20.97 2.61 -7.50
N GLY A 135 -22.01 2.49 -8.32
CA GLY A 135 -23.25 1.79 -7.99
C GLY A 135 -22.96 0.36 -7.54
N LEU A 136 -22.27 -0.40 -8.39
CA LEU A 136 -21.93 -1.80 -8.15
C LEU A 136 -21.01 -1.98 -6.93
N ILE A 137 -20.04 -1.10 -6.69
CA ILE A 137 -19.08 -1.28 -5.60
C ILE A 137 -19.63 -0.77 -4.26
N PHE A 138 -20.26 0.41 -4.24
CA PHE A 138 -20.63 1.08 -2.99
C PHE A 138 -22.08 0.85 -2.53
N HIS A 139 -22.97 0.38 -3.40
CA HIS A 139 -24.37 0.10 -3.02
C HIS A 139 -24.62 -1.38 -2.77
N HIS A 140 -23.66 -2.24 -3.07
CA HIS A 140 -23.78 -3.68 -2.91
C HIS A 140 -23.72 -4.17 -1.45
N GLY A 141 -23.61 -3.26 -0.48
CA GLY A 141 -23.43 -3.63 0.93
C GLY A 141 -22.02 -4.16 1.17
N SER A 142 -21.31 -3.58 2.13
CA SER A 142 -19.89 -3.82 2.38
C SER A 142 -19.50 -5.27 2.73
N ASN A 143 -20.49 -6.16 2.91
CA ASN A 143 -20.33 -7.56 3.31
C ASN A 143 -20.98 -8.56 2.33
N ILE A 144 -21.43 -8.10 1.15
CA ILE A 144 -22.01 -8.99 0.14
C ILE A 144 -21.01 -9.15 -0.99
N GLU A 145 -20.66 -10.39 -1.30
CA GLU A 145 -19.72 -10.72 -2.37
C GLU A 145 -20.31 -10.44 -3.75
N LEU A 146 -19.57 -9.72 -4.60
CA LEU A 146 -19.95 -9.51 -6.00
C LEU A 146 -19.86 -10.83 -6.77
N SER A 147 -20.83 -11.09 -7.65
CA SER A 147 -20.74 -12.23 -8.56
C SER A 147 -19.56 -12.11 -9.53
N ASP A 148 -19.07 -13.23 -10.03
CA ASP A 148 -17.94 -13.27 -10.97
C ASP A 148 -18.22 -12.50 -12.28
N GLU A 149 -19.49 -12.43 -12.71
CA GLU A 149 -19.90 -11.63 -13.87
C GLU A 149 -19.74 -10.13 -13.59
N LEU A 150 -20.11 -9.67 -12.39
CA LEU A 150 -19.95 -8.27 -11.99
C LEU A 150 -18.48 -7.92 -11.80
N LYS A 151 -17.69 -8.80 -11.17
CA LYS A 151 -16.24 -8.66 -11.05
C LYS A 151 -15.58 -8.56 -12.43
N SER A 152 -15.96 -9.43 -13.36
CA SER A 152 -15.47 -9.44 -14.74
C SER A 152 -15.84 -8.17 -15.50
N TYR A 153 -17.08 -7.67 -15.33
CA TYR A 153 -17.52 -6.41 -15.89
C TYR A 153 -16.66 -5.24 -15.40
N ILE A 154 -16.50 -5.10 -14.08
CA ILE A 154 -15.69 -4.03 -13.49
C ILE A 154 -14.24 -4.11 -13.97
N LEU A 155 -13.65 -5.32 -14.01
CA LEU A 155 -12.29 -5.52 -14.51
C LEU A 155 -12.15 -5.13 -16.00
N SER A 156 -13.17 -5.37 -16.81
CA SER A 156 -13.18 -4.94 -18.22
C SER A 156 -13.20 -3.42 -18.35
N GLU A 157 -13.97 -2.72 -17.51
CA GLU A 157 -13.99 -1.26 -17.47
C GLU A 157 -12.66 -0.69 -16.97
N MET A 158 -12.02 -1.34 -15.99
CA MET A 158 -10.67 -1.00 -15.53
C MET A 158 -9.64 -1.08 -16.67
N LYS A 159 -9.69 -2.16 -17.46
CA LYS A 159 -8.84 -2.33 -18.65
C LYS A 159 -9.08 -1.23 -19.67
N THR A 160 -10.35 -0.95 -20.01
CA THR A 160 -10.71 0.11 -20.97
C THR A 160 -10.29 1.49 -20.50
N ALA A 161 -10.36 1.76 -19.18
CA ALA A 161 -9.88 3.02 -18.60
C ALA A 161 -8.34 3.12 -18.57
N GLY A 162 -7.60 2.04 -18.87
CA GLY A 162 -6.13 2.00 -18.81
C GLY A 162 -5.57 1.97 -17.39
N SER A 163 -6.38 1.64 -16.37
CA SER A 163 -5.97 1.75 -14.96
C SER A 163 -4.94 0.70 -14.54
N LEU A 164 -4.99 -0.50 -15.12
CA LEU A 164 -3.97 -1.52 -14.91
C LEU A 164 -2.60 -1.08 -15.46
N GLU A 165 -2.57 -0.52 -16.66
CA GLU A 165 -1.33 -0.06 -17.28
C GLU A 165 -0.76 1.15 -16.55
N PHE A 166 -1.61 2.10 -16.16
CA PHE A 166 -1.22 3.22 -15.28
C PHE A 166 -0.60 2.70 -13.98
N THR A 167 -1.24 1.73 -13.34
CA THR A 167 -0.77 1.18 -12.06
C THR A 167 0.56 0.45 -12.23
N ARG A 168 0.72 -0.34 -13.30
CA ARG A 168 1.99 -0.98 -13.66
C ARG A 168 3.12 0.05 -13.77
N HIS A 169 2.90 1.14 -14.49
CA HIS A 169 3.87 2.22 -14.64
C HIS A 169 4.22 2.87 -13.29
N VAL A 170 3.22 3.13 -12.44
CA VAL A 170 3.46 3.68 -11.09
C VAL A 170 4.31 2.72 -10.27
N THR A 171 4.02 1.43 -10.30
CA THR A 171 4.76 0.42 -9.54
C THR A 171 6.20 0.29 -10.02
N LEU A 172 6.46 0.29 -11.33
CA LEU A 172 7.81 0.27 -11.89
C LEU A 172 8.63 1.50 -11.45
N ARG A 173 8.03 2.71 -11.50
CA ARG A 173 8.73 3.91 -11.02
C ARG A 173 9.03 3.87 -9.52
N LEU A 174 8.13 3.32 -8.71
CA LEU A 174 8.38 3.11 -7.28
C LEU A 174 9.50 2.09 -7.04
N TYR A 175 9.55 1.03 -7.85
CA TYR A 175 10.62 0.04 -7.80
C TYR A 175 11.99 0.67 -8.11
N ASP A 176 12.08 1.44 -9.19
CA ASP A 176 13.31 2.11 -9.60
C ASP A 176 13.80 3.09 -8.54
N ALA A 177 12.91 3.95 -8.02
CA ALA A 177 13.23 4.90 -6.96
C ALA A 177 13.67 4.20 -5.66
N MET A 178 13.05 3.06 -5.33
CA MET A 178 13.40 2.25 -4.17
C MET A 178 14.80 1.64 -4.32
N LEU A 179 15.13 1.11 -5.51
CA LEU A 179 16.46 0.58 -5.79
C LEU A 179 17.54 1.67 -5.81
N GLU A 180 17.25 2.83 -6.38
CA GLU A 180 18.15 3.99 -6.36
C GLU A 180 18.46 4.42 -4.93
N THR A 181 17.43 4.61 -4.10
CA THR A 181 17.59 4.97 -2.68
C THR A 181 18.37 3.90 -1.91
N LEU A 182 18.13 2.62 -2.20
CA LEU A 182 18.87 1.52 -1.59
C LEU A 182 20.35 1.53 -1.99
N ASN A 183 20.66 1.75 -3.27
CA ASN A 183 22.04 1.85 -3.75
C ASN A 183 22.78 2.99 -3.05
N GLU A 184 22.16 4.16 -2.92
CA GLU A 184 22.74 5.30 -2.20
C GLU A 184 23.00 4.98 -0.72
N PHE A 185 22.06 4.28 -0.08
CA PHE A 185 22.19 3.91 1.32
C PHE A 185 23.31 2.88 1.53
N GLU A 186 23.39 1.86 0.67
CA GLU A 186 24.44 0.84 0.70
C GLU A 186 25.83 1.41 0.39
N ALA A 187 25.92 2.46 -0.43
CA ALA A 187 27.18 3.15 -0.69
C ALA A 187 27.78 3.78 0.59
N ILE A 188 26.94 4.13 1.57
CA ILE A 188 27.35 4.74 2.85
C ILE A 188 27.53 3.66 3.94
N MET A 189 26.61 2.70 4.01
CA MET A 189 26.49 1.77 5.15
C MET A 189 27.01 0.36 4.85
N GLY A 190 27.39 0.08 3.61
CA GLY A 190 27.72 -1.24 3.12
C GLY A 190 26.50 -1.99 2.55
N LYS A 191 26.78 -2.99 1.71
CA LYS A 191 25.77 -3.78 1.01
C LYS A 191 24.94 -4.64 1.99
N ASN A 192 23.62 -4.67 1.80
CA ASN A 192 22.70 -5.47 2.59
C ASN A 192 21.90 -6.42 1.69
N MET A 193 22.38 -7.66 1.56
CA MET A 193 21.75 -8.68 0.71
C MET A 193 20.34 -9.05 1.16
N LEU A 194 20.05 -9.01 2.46
CA LEU A 194 18.71 -9.29 2.99
C LEU A 194 17.72 -8.20 2.58
N LEU A 195 18.16 -6.94 2.60
CA LEU A 195 17.32 -5.81 2.20
C LEU A 195 17.03 -5.83 0.69
N ARG A 196 17.98 -6.29 -0.13
CA ARG A 196 17.78 -6.50 -1.58
C ARG A 196 16.82 -7.63 -1.92
N TYR A 197 16.73 -8.65 -1.07
CA TYR A 197 15.80 -9.75 -1.30
C TYR A 197 14.33 -9.31 -1.26
N ILE A 198 13.99 -8.28 -0.48
CA ILE A 198 12.61 -7.81 -0.33
C ILE A 198 12.05 -7.27 -1.68
N PRO A 199 12.69 -6.30 -2.36
CA PRO A 199 12.30 -5.90 -3.72
C PRO A 199 12.29 -7.06 -4.73
N ASP A 200 13.24 -7.98 -4.63
CA ASP A 200 13.34 -9.12 -5.57
C ASP A 200 12.16 -10.09 -5.46
N ALA A 201 11.63 -10.28 -4.24
CA ALA A 201 10.47 -11.14 -3.99
C ALA A 201 9.15 -10.58 -4.54
N TRP A 202 9.09 -9.28 -4.86
CA TRP A 202 7.86 -8.59 -5.27
C TRP A 202 7.97 -7.99 -6.67
N LYS A 203 8.70 -8.62 -7.59
CA LYS A 203 8.75 -8.15 -8.98
C LYS A 203 7.39 -8.27 -9.67
N ILE A 204 7.10 -7.32 -10.55
CA ILE A 204 5.99 -7.35 -11.53
C ILE A 204 6.47 -7.95 -12.83
#